data_AF-A0A6V7KNC2-F1
#
_entry.id   AF-A0A6V7KNC2-F1
#
_cell.length_a   1.000
_cell.length_b   1.000
_cell.length_c   1.000
_cell.angle_alpha   90.00
_cell.angle_beta   90.00
_cell.angle_gamma   90.00
#
_symmetry.space_group_name_H-M   'P 1'
#
loop_
_entity.id
_entity.type
_entity.pdbx_description
1 polymer ?
#
loop_
_entity_poly.entity_id
_entity_poly.type
_entity_poly.pdbx_seq_one_letter_code
_entity_poly.pdbx_strand_id
1 'polypeptide(L)'
;TLRNVKVRYITCGEDFSAFLTMDGGVFTCGAGTYGQLGHGNNNNELLPRKVMELMGSVVTQISCGKRHMLAFVPSRGRVYAWGLGGAGQLGIRGTRSVTTPQVVLGPWVAPNGATICTYNEQPKSDYSVDCVIRHIFSGGDHCFATVTKREDNIQPDDCRVYDTFSQILTVTEQQIATCQRIPMGAPIDHDLMT
;
A
#
# COMPACT_ATOMS: atom_id res chain seq x y z
N THR A 1 17.84 8.64 -7.57
CA THR A 1 16.90 8.27 -8.65
C THR A 1 16.50 6.81 -8.47
N LEU A 2 15.29 6.40 -8.87
CA LEU A 2 14.82 5.02 -8.68
C LEU A 2 15.44 3.99 -9.64
N ARG A 3 16.40 4.40 -10.49
CA ARG A 3 16.96 3.61 -11.60
C ARG A 3 17.51 2.24 -11.18
N ASN A 4 18.07 2.13 -9.98
CA ASN A 4 18.70 0.90 -9.50
C ASN A 4 17.86 0.13 -8.48
N VAL A 5 16.64 0.59 -8.18
CA VAL A 5 15.90 0.15 -6.98
C VAL A 5 14.80 -0.88 -7.29
N LYS A 6 14.77 -1.46 -8.50
CA LYS A 6 13.84 -2.54 -8.91
C LYS A 6 12.41 -2.34 -8.37
N VAL A 7 11.79 -1.21 -8.71
CA VAL A 7 10.40 -0.91 -8.36
C VAL A 7 9.47 -1.98 -8.97
N ARG A 8 8.50 -2.46 -8.19
CA ARG A 8 7.53 -3.48 -8.59
C ARG A 8 6.08 -3.03 -8.44
N TYR A 9 5.80 -2.05 -7.59
CA TYR A 9 4.44 -1.57 -7.45
C TYR A 9 4.44 -0.07 -7.19
N ILE A 10 3.43 0.61 -7.72
CA ILE A 10 3.26 2.06 -7.61
C ILE A 10 1.81 2.32 -7.26
N THR A 11 1.58 3.30 -6.38
CA THR A 11 0.26 3.81 -6.07
C THR A 11 0.34 5.32 -5.91
N CYS A 12 -0.76 6.02 -6.19
CA CYS A 12 -0.84 7.47 -6.16
C CYS A 12 -1.97 7.90 -5.24
N GLY A 13 -1.71 8.94 -4.44
CA GLY A 13 -2.77 9.73 -3.82
C GLY A 13 -3.13 10.93 -4.70
N GLU A 14 -3.70 11.97 -4.08
CA GLU A 14 -4.11 13.20 -4.80
C GLU A 14 -2.90 13.92 -5.41
N ASP A 15 -1.89 14.21 -4.59
CA ASP A 15 -0.71 15.00 -4.97
C ASP A 15 0.61 14.32 -4.62
N PHE A 16 0.61 13.00 -4.38
CA PHE A 16 1.81 12.24 -4.02
C PHE A 16 1.82 10.85 -4.63
N SER A 17 3.01 10.28 -4.78
CA SER A 17 3.21 8.93 -5.30
C SER A 17 4.04 8.11 -4.32
N ALA A 18 3.75 6.82 -4.27
CA ALA A 18 4.51 5.85 -3.50
C ALA A 18 4.96 4.69 -4.38
N PHE A 19 6.14 4.17 -4.10
CA PHE A 19 6.81 3.13 -4.86
C PHE A 19 7.24 2.02 -3.91
N LEU A 20 6.87 0.80 -4.25
CA LEU A 20 7.30 -0.42 -3.57
C LEU A 20 8.32 -1.14 -4.43
N THR A 21 9.44 -1.46 -3.82
CA THR A 21 10.60 -2.11 -4.45
C THR A 21 10.58 -3.61 -4.23
N MET A 22 11.28 -4.37 -5.07
CA MET A 22 11.33 -5.83 -5.00
C MET A 22 11.81 -6.34 -3.62
N ASP A 23 12.75 -5.65 -2.99
CA ASP A 23 13.27 -5.97 -1.65
C ASP A 23 12.33 -5.49 -0.51
N GLY A 24 11.22 -4.84 -0.83
CA GLY A 24 10.22 -4.40 0.13
C GLY A 24 10.48 -3.02 0.73
N GLY A 25 11.38 -2.23 0.13
CA GLY A 25 11.56 -0.83 0.47
C GLY A 25 10.43 0.05 -0.09
N VAL A 26 10.04 1.07 0.68
CA VAL A 26 9.02 2.05 0.30
C VAL A 26 9.67 3.41 0.06
N PHE A 27 9.35 4.02 -1.08
CA PHE A 27 9.75 5.37 -1.43
C PHE A 27 8.53 6.22 -1.71
N THR A 28 8.61 7.51 -1.42
CA THR A 28 7.52 8.48 -1.59
C THR A 28 8.05 9.79 -2.15
N CYS A 29 7.23 10.49 -2.94
CA CYS A 29 7.49 11.87 -3.39
C CYS A 29 6.18 12.62 -3.67
N GLY A 30 6.27 13.93 -3.84
CA GLY A 30 5.15 14.83 -4.09
C GLY A 30 4.82 15.70 -2.88
N ALA A 31 3.55 16.00 -2.67
CA ALA A 31 3.07 16.83 -1.57
C ALA A 31 3.21 16.14 -0.21
N GLY A 32 3.74 16.87 0.79
CA GLY A 32 3.95 16.37 2.15
C GLY A 32 3.13 17.07 3.23
N THR A 33 2.22 17.98 2.88
CA THR A 33 1.54 18.91 3.81
C THR A 33 0.90 18.26 5.04
N TYR A 34 0.46 17.01 4.96
CA TYR A 34 -0.16 16.26 6.07
C TYR A 34 0.71 15.12 6.62
N GLY A 35 1.96 15.03 6.18
CA GLY A 35 2.87 13.95 6.54
C GLY A 35 2.70 12.69 5.71
N GLN A 36 1.97 12.72 4.59
CA GLN A 36 1.64 11.55 3.76
C GLN A 36 2.87 10.89 3.11
N LEU A 37 4.02 11.56 3.12
CA LEU A 37 5.30 10.98 2.67
C LEU A 37 6.00 10.17 3.76
N GLY A 38 5.60 10.27 5.03
CA GLY A 38 6.14 9.41 6.10
C GLY A 38 7.59 9.72 6.51
N HIS A 39 8.12 10.91 6.17
CA HIS A 39 9.51 11.31 6.44
C HIS A 39 9.73 12.07 7.77
N GLY A 40 8.75 12.04 8.67
CA GLY A 40 8.81 12.71 9.97
C GLY A 40 8.60 14.22 9.92
N ASN A 41 8.21 14.77 8.76
CA ASN A 41 7.95 16.19 8.55
C ASN A 41 6.84 16.40 7.50
N ASN A 42 6.52 17.66 7.21
CA ASN A 42 5.45 18.05 6.28
C ASN A 42 5.98 18.65 4.96
N ASN A 43 7.26 18.43 4.63
CA ASN A 43 7.88 19.01 3.44
C ASN A 43 7.50 18.23 2.18
N ASN A 44 7.42 18.93 1.06
CA ASN A 44 7.29 18.31 -0.25
C ASN A 44 8.62 17.68 -0.67
N GLU A 45 8.56 16.58 -1.39
CA GLU A 45 9.74 15.89 -1.93
C GLU A 45 9.67 15.85 -3.46
N LEU A 46 10.61 16.51 -4.12
CA LEU A 46 10.68 16.55 -5.58
C LEU A 46 11.13 15.21 -6.18
N LEU A 47 11.90 14.43 -5.42
CA LEU A 47 12.44 13.15 -5.85
C LEU A 47 12.01 12.06 -4.86
N PRO A 48 11.81 10.81 -5.33
CA PRO A 48 11.51 9.68 -4.46
C PRO A 48 12.54 9.53 -3.35
N ARG A 49 12.07 9.61 -2.10
CA ARG A 49 12.85 9.44 -0.88
C ARG A 49 12.35 8.21 -0.13
N LYS A 50 13.29 7.44 0.46
CA LYS A 50 12.97 6.24 1.22
C LYS A 50 12.30 6.59 2.55
N VAL A 51 11.26 5.85 2.92
CA VAL A 51 10.63 5.91 4.24
C VAL A 51 11.49 5.09 5.22
N MET A 52 12.28 5.77 6.05
CA MET A 52 13.33 5.14 6.86
C MET A 52 12.78 4.30 8.02
N GLU A 53 11.61 4.65 8.54
CA GLU A 53 10.94 4.02 9.66
C GLU A 53 10.46 2.60 9.33
N LEU A 54 10.34 2.28 8.03
CA LEU A 54 10.04 0.93 7.54
C LEU A 54 11.30 0.13 7.18
N MET A 55 12.49 0.72 7.33
CA MET A 55 13.76 0.05 7.02
C MET A 55 13.94 -1.21 7.91
N GLY A 56 14.50 -2.26 7.31
CA GLY A 56 14.66 -3.56 7.97
C GLY A 56 13.38 -4.39 8.03
N SER A 57 12.26 -3.88 7.52
CA SER A 57 11.04 -4.65 7.27
C SER A 57 10.89 -4.92 5.78
N VAL A 58 10.24 -6.03 5.44
CA VAL A 58 9.85 -6.34 4.06
C VAL A 58 8.39 -5.96 3.89
N VAL A 59 8.13 -4.83 3.24
CA VAL A 59 6.77 -4.41 2.86
C VAL A 59 6.34 -5.19 1.62
N THR A 60 5.10 -5.69 1.61
CA THR A 60 4.56 -6.43 0.45
C THR A 60 3.36 -5.75 -0.20
N GLN A 61 2.70 -4.84 0.51
CA GLN A 61 1.57 -4.10 -0.01
C GLN A 61 1.66 -2.64 0.43
N ILE A 62 1.29 -1.75 -0.48
CA ILE A 62 1.13 -0.33 -0.21
C ILE A 62 -0.19 0.15 -0.83
N SER A 63 -0.87 1.08 -0.18
CA SER A 63 -2.10 1.67 -0.70
C SER A 63 -2.17 3.14 -0.34
N CYS A 64 -2.33 4.01 -1.33
CA CYS A 64 -2.54 5.44 -1.11
C CYS A 64 -4.03 5.75 -1.07
N GLY A 65 -4.44 6.48 -0.04
CA GLY A 65 -5.69 7.23 -0.08
C GLY A 65 -5.46 8.65 -0.59
N LYS A 66 -6.40 9.56 -0.34
CA LYS A 66 -6.31 10.94 -0.84
C LYS A 66 -5.03 11.64 -0.37
N ARG A 67 -4.81 11.67 0.95
CA ARG A 67 -3.66 12.31 1.63
C ARG A 67 -3.14 11.49 2.80
N HIS A 68 -3.29 10.18 2.73
CA HIS A 68 -2.78 9.21 3.69
C HIS A 68 -2.33 7.95 2.95
N MET A 69 -1.59 7.09 3.63
CA MET A 69 -1.06 5.87 3.03
C MET A 69 -1.04 4.74 4.05
N LEU A 70 -1.25 3.53 3.55
CA LEU A 70 -1.05 2.29 4.27
C LEU A 70 0.14 1.50 3.71
N ALA A 71 0.82 0.74 4.57
CA ALA A 71 1.80 -0.26 4.18
C ALA A 71 1.67 -1.51 5.06
N PHE A 72 1.75 -2.70 4.46
CA PHE A 72 1.66 -3.97 5.18
C PHE A 72 3.01 -4.68 5.25
N VAL A 73 3.36 -5.14 6.46
CA VAL A 73 4.55 -5.94 6.76
C VAL A 73 4.10 -7.33 7.24
N PRO A 74 4.07 -8.34 6.35
CA PRO A 74 3.56 -9.67 6.66
C PRO A 74 4.31 -10.35 7.81
N SER A 75 5.64 -10.24 7.85
CA SER A 75 6.45 -10.89 8.88
C SER A 75 6.10 -10.46 10.32
N ARG A 76 5.45 -9.30 10.46
CA ARG A 76 4.97 -8.76 11.74
C ARG A 76 3.45 -8.82 11.88
N GLY A 77 2.72 -9.17 10.82
CA GLY A 77 1.26 -9.02 10.73
C GLY A 77 0.77 -7.59 10.84
N ARG A 78 1.63 -6.58 10.64
CA ARG A 78 1.29 -5.17 10.96
C ARG A 78 0.97 -4.38 9.70
N VAL A 79 -0.15 -3.67 9.75
CA VAL A 79 -0.39 -2.52 8.86
C VAL A 79 0.16 -1.28 9.55
N TYR A 80 0.81 -0.44 8.77
CA TYR A 80 1.24 0.88 9.17
C TYR A 80 0.44 1.92 8.38
N ALA A 81 0.04 3.01 9.04
CA ALA A 81 -0.64 4.14 8.43
C ALA A 81 0.06 5.46 8.78
N TRP A 82 0.04 6.41 7.84
CA TRP A 82 0.49 7.78 8.08
C TRP A 82 -0.14 8.78 7.11
N GLY A 83 0.05 10.07 7.36
CA GLY A 83 -0.55 11.17 6.63
C GLY A 83 -1.73 11.81 7.37
N LEU A 84 -2.70 12.31 6.61
CA LEU A 84 -3.93 12.92 7.13
C LEU A 84 -4.71 11.92 7.99
N GLY A 85 -5.06 12.32 9.21
CA GLY A 85 -5.80 11.46 10.14
C GLY A 85 -7.08 12.07 10.71
N GLY A 86 -7.49 13.25 10.24
CA GLY A 86 -8.63 14.00 10.79
C GLY A 86 -9.98 13.27 10.76
N ALA A 87 -10.16 12.32 9.82
CA ALA A 87 -11.37 11.52 9.68
C ALA A 87 -11.26 10.14 10.36
N GLY A 88 -10.12 9.84 11.00
CA GLY A 88 -9.85 8.53 11.59
C GLY A 88 -9.34 7.48 10.60
N GLN A 89 -9.02 7.87 9.36
CA GLN A 89 -8.57 6.98 8.28
C GLN A 89 -7.30 6.17 8.59
N LEU A 90 -6.55 6.56 9.61
CA LEU A 90 -5.31 5.88 10.02
C LEU A 90 -5.56 4.69 10.96
N GLY A 91 -6.73 4.59 11.61
CA GLY A 91 -7.02 3.48 12.54
C GLY A 91 -6.12 3.41 13.77
N ILE A 92 -5.54 4.54 14.21
CA ILE A 92 -4.57 4.61 15.33
C ILE A 92 -5.20 5.08 16.66
N ARG A 93 -6.50 4.85 16.86
CA ARG A 93 -7.28 5.33 18.02
C ARG A 93 -7.13 6.84 18.28
N GLY A 94 -7.22 7.62 17.21
CA GLY A 94 -7.22 9.08 17.27
C GLY A 94 -7.44 9.71 15.91
N THR A 95 -7.80 10.99 15.91
CA THR A 95 -8.13 11.77 14.71
C THR A 95 -7.04 12.80 14.37
N ARG A 96 -5.77 12.41 14.52
CA ARG A 96 -4.62 13.28 14.26
C ARG A 96 -3.84 12.81 13.05
N SER A 97 -3.33 13.76 12.28
CA SER A 97 -2.33 13.48 11.25
C SER A 97 -1.01 13.06 11.89
N VAL A 98 -0.31 12.13 11.25
CA VAL A 98 1.00 11.65 11.72
C VAL A 98 1.98 11.62 10.55
N THR A 99 3.20 12.07 10.79
CA THR A 99 4.24 12.25 9.76
C THR A 99 5.17 11.05 9.62
N THR A 100 4.96 10.01 10.43
CA THR A 100 5.73 8.76 10.40
C THR A 100 4.77 7.57 10.45
N PRO A 101 5.15 6.42 9.87
CA PRO A 101 4.36 5.19 9.94
C PRO A 101 3.98 4.80 11.37
N GLN A 102 2.67 4.70 11.65
CA GLN A 102 2.12 4.25 12.94
C GLN A 102 1.36 2.94 12.76
N VAL A 103 1.41 2.05 13.76
CA VAL A 103 0.71 0.76 13.68
C VAL A 103 -0.80 0.97 13.70
N VAL A 104 -1.49 0.45 12.69
CA VAL A 104 -2.95 0.42 12.62
C VAL A 104 -3.47 -0.64 13.59
N LEU A 105 -4.51 -0.29 14.32
CA LEU A 105 -5.15 -1.18 15.27
C LEU A 105 -6.26 -1.97 14.59
N GLY A 106 -6.25 -3.27 14.80
CA GLY A 106 -7.26 -4.15 14.26
C GLY A 106 -7.26 -5.52 14.94
N PRO A 107 -8.26 -6.36 14.61
CA PRO A 107 -8.45 -7.65 15.26
C PRO A 107 -7.49 -8.75 14.74
N TRP A 108 -6.59 -8.44 13.81
CA TRP A 108 -5.72 -9.41 13.14
C TRP A 108 -4.46 -9.79 13.96
N VAL A 109 -3.92 -10.97 13.69
CA VAL A 109 -2.70 -11.52 14.29
C VAL A 109 -1.56 -11.61 13.29
N ALA A 110 -0.33 -11.79 13.77
CA ALA A 110 0.82 -12.09 12.91
C ALA A 110 0.76 -13.53 12.36
N PRO A 111 1.41 -13.83 11.22
CA PRO A 111 1.43 -15.19 10.65
C PRO A 111 1.99 -16.26 11.59
N ASN A 112 2.84 -15.87 12.54
CA ASN A 112 3.38 -16.76 13.58
C ASN A 112 2.46 -16.93 14.81
N GLY A 113 1.21 -16.43 14.74
CA GLY A 113 0.24 -16.51 15.83
C GLY A 113 0.44 -15.51 16.96
N ALA A 114 1.44 -14.62 16.87
CA ALA A 114 1.61 -13.57 17.88
C ALA A 114 0.45 -12.57 17.79
N THR A 115 -0.26 -12.38 18.91
CA THR A 115 -1.26 -11.33 19.04
C THR A 115 -0.60 -9.97 18.87
N ILE A 116 -1.21 -9.10 18.06
CA ILE A 116 -0.75 -7.72 17.89
C ILE A 116 -1.29 -6.91 19.07
N CYS A 117 -0.63 -7.04 20.21
CA CYS A 117 -1.00 -6.26 21.38
C CYS A 117 -0.39 -4.86 21.26
N THR A 118 -1.22 -3.81 21.29
CA THR A 118 -0.78 -2.48 21.68
C THR A 118 -1.53 -2.04 22.94
N TYR A 119 -0.97 -2.54 24.04
CA TYR A 119 -0.97 -2.01 25.41
C TYR A 119 -2.26 -2.03 26.25
N ASN A 120 -2.14 -2.88 27.29
CA ASN A 120 -2.77 -2.92 28.61
C ASN A 120 -4.18 -3.55 28.73
N GLU A 121 -4.14 -4.81 29.20
CA GLU A 121 -5.17 -5.58 29.95
C GLU A 121 -6.61 -5.66 29.38
N GLN A 122 -6.88 -6.84 28.81
CA GLN A 122 -8.15 -7.57 28.57
C GLN A 122 -9.50 -6.91 28.96
N PRO A 123 -10.56 -7.17 28.17
CA PRO A 123 -11.22 -8.46 28.35
C PRO A 123 -10.80 -9.48 27.29
N LYS A 124 -10.57 -10.72 27.74
CA LYS A 124 -10.91 -11.90 26.96
C LYS A 124 -12.37 -11.76 26.58
N SER A 125 -12.67 -11.16 25.43
CA SER A 125 -13.84 -11.63 24.73
C SER A 125 -13.48 -13.01 24.20
N ASP A 126 -14.39 -13.97 24.29
CA ASP A 126 -14.29 -15.31 23.68
C ASP A 126 -14.07 -15.27 22.16
N TYR A 127 -14.03 -14.08 21.57
CA TYR A 127 -13.71 -13.80 20.19
C TYR A 127 -12.22 -13.48 20.06
N SER A 128 -11.35 -14.47 20.27
CA SER A 128 -10.00 -14.40 19.72
C SER A 128 -10.15 -14.41 18.19
N VAL A 129 -10.13 -13.24 17.58
CA VAL A 129 -10.23 -13.15 16.11
C VAL A 129 -8.91 -13.67 15.54
N ASP A 130 -8.94 -14.93 15.13
CA ASP A 130 -7.79 -15.62 14.56
C ASP A 130 -7.70 -15.36 13.06
N CYS A 131 -7.52 -14.10 12.69
CA CYS A 131 -7.44 -13.69 11.30
C CYS A 131 -6.10 -13.06 10.96
N VAL A 132 -5.67 -13.28 9.72
CA VAL A 132 -4.49 -12.66 9.13
C VAL A 132 -4.94 -11.71 8.04
N ILE A 133 -4.20 -10.61 7.86
CA ILE A 133 -4.48 -9.67 6.77
C ILE A 133 -4.17 -10.34 5.45
N ARG A 134 -5.12 -10.29 4.53
CA ARG A 134 -4.96 -10.73 3.15
C ARG A 134 -4.54 -9.58 2.25
N HIS A 135 -5.30 -8.50 2.23
CA HIS A 135 -5.04 -7.35 1.35
C HIS A 135 -5.48 -6.02 1.97
N ILE A 136 -4.72 -4.95 1.77
CA ILE A 136 -5.03 -3.58 2.22
C ILE A 136 -5.51 -2.69 1.08
N PHE A 137 -6.48 -1.81 1.36
CA PHE A 137 -7.04 -0.86 0.42
C PHE A 137 -7.25 0.49 1.06
N SER A 138 -7.05 1.55 0.28
CA SER A 138 -7.30 2.93 0.66
C SER A 138 -8.00 3.67 -0.47
N GLY A 139 -8.97 4.52 -0.11
CA GLY A 139 -9.68 5.42 -1.01
C GLY A 139 -9.58 6.86 -0.48
N GLY A 140 -10.62 7.68 -0.70
CA GLY A 140 -10.65 9.08 -0.25
C GLY A 140 -10.18 9.28 1.20
N ASP A 141 -11.08 9.06 2.15
CA ASP A 141 -10.80 9.11 3.60
C ASP A 141 -11.17 7.80 4.29
N HIS A 142 -11.22 6.70 3.54
CA HIS A 142 -11.54 5.37 4.05
C HIS A 142 -10.45 4.36 3.72
N CYS A 143 -10.31 3.37 4.60
CA CYS A 143 -9.40 2.25 4.46
C CYS A 143 -10.16 0.94 4.74
N PHE A 144 -9.79 -0.11 4.02
CA PHE A 144 -10.33 -1.45 4.21
C PHE A 144 -9.19 -2.46 4.21
N ALA A 145 -9.38 -3.56 4.94
CA ALA A 145 -8.50 -4.72 4.84
C ALA A 145 -9.36 -5.96 4.70
N THR A 146 -9.04 -6.82 3.73
CA THR A 146 -9.56 -8.18 3.71
C THR A 146 -8.72 -9.04 4.65
N VAL A 147 -9.38 -9.98 5.31
CA VAL A 147 -8.74 -10.91 6.22
C VAL A 147 -9.15 -12.34 5.89
N THR A 148 -8.30 -13.30 6.19
CA THR A 148 -8.59 -14.74 6.13
C THR A 148 -8.40 -15.33 7.51
N LYS A 149 -9.04 -16.47 7.79
CA LYS A 149 -8.74 -17.16 9.03
C LYS A 149 -7.33 -17.73 8.95
N ARG A 150 -6.63 -17.79 10.09
CA ARG A 150 -5.30 -18.39 10.15
C ARG A 150 -5.31 -19.87 9.78
N GLU A 151 -6.36 -20.60 10.19
CA GLU A 151 -6.52 -22.03 9.90
C GLU A 151 -6.56 -22.34 8.39
N ASP A 152 -7.03 -21.39 7.58
CA ASP A 152 -7.10 -21.55 6.13
C ASP A 152 -5.71 -21.52 5.47
N ASN A 153 -4.66 -21.12 6.20
CA ASN A 153 -3.27 -21.03 5.73
C ASN A 153 -3.08 -20.22 4.43
N ILE A 154 -4.01 -19.30 4.14
CA ILE A 154 -3.93 -18.40 3.00
C ILE A 154 -2.91 -17.31 3.30
N GLN A 155 -1.88 -17.21 2.45
CA GLN A 155 -0.86 -16.19 2.58
C GLN A 155 -1.40 -14.80 2.20
N PRO A 156 -0.91 -13.74 2.85
CA PRO A 156 -1.19 -12.38 2.39
C PRO A 156 -0.70 -12.16 0.96
N ASP A 157 -1.41 -11.31 0.23
CA ASP A 157 -0.99 -10.98 -1.13
C ASP A 157 0.35 -10.21 -1.10
N ASP A 158 1.14 -10.34 -2.17
CA ASP A 158 2.38 -9.60 -2.36
C ASP A 158 2.33 -8.83 -3.67
N CYS A 159 2.12 -7.52 -3.60
CA CYS A 159 2.01 -6.63 -4.76
C CYS A 159 3.30 -6.57 -5.59
N ARG A 160 4.41 -7.14 -5.10
CA ARG A 160 5.69 -7.19 -5.83
C ARG A 160 5.78 -8.39 -6.78
N VAL A 161 4.94 -9.40 -6.55
CA VAL A 161 4.91 -10.65 -7.32
C VAL A 161 3.71 -10.58 -8.27
N TYR A 162 4.00 -10.56 -9.56
CA TYR A 162 2.97 -10.67 -10.59
C TYR A 162 2.61 -12.13 -10.80
N ASP A 163 1.32 -12.38 -11.01
CA ASP A 163 0.86 -13.70 -11.44
C ASP A 163 1.52 -14.08 -12.78
N THR A 164 1.82 -15.36 -13.00
CA THR A 164 2.44 -15.85 -14.24
C THR A 164 1.61 -15.60 -15.50
N PHE A 165 0.30 -15.41 -15.35
CA PHE A 165 -0.64 -15.02 -16.40
C PHE A 165 -0.77 -13.49 -16.54
N SER A 166 -0.07 -12.70 -15.72
CA SER A 166 -0.04 -11.25 -15.87
C SER A 166 0.67 -10.88 -17.17
N GLN A 167 -0.04 -10.22 -18.08
CA GLN A 167 0.55 -9.66 -19.29
C GLN A 167 1.04 -8.25 -19.01
N ILE A 168 2.34 -8.02 -19.20
CA ILE A 168 2.90 -6.67 -19.23
C ILE A 168 2.76 -6.17 -20.66
N LEU A 169 1.74 -5.37 -20.91
CA LEU A 169 1.54 -4.72 -22.20
C LEU A 169 2.54 -3.57 -22.32
N THR A 170 3.35 -3.60 -23.38
CA THR A 170 4.24 -2.49 -23.71
C THR A 170 3.58 -1.69 -24.81
N VAL A 171 3.23 -0.43 -24.51
CA VAL A 171 2.72 0.50 -25.52
C VAL A 171 3.89 1.28 -26.11
N THR A 172 4.10 1.10 -27.40
CA THR A 172 5.11 1.81 -28.21
C THR A 172 4.48 3.00 -28.92
N GLU A 173 5.31 3.97 -29.31
CA GLU A 173 4.88 5.11 -30.13
C GLU A 173 4.18 4.66 -31.43
N GLN A 174 4.70 3.59 -32.04
CA GLN A 174 4.13 3.02 -33.26
C GLN A 174 2.74 2.40 -33.02
N GLN A 175 2.52 1.73 -31.89
CA GLN A 175 1.19 1.24 -31.50
C GLN A 175 0.21 2.40 -31.30
N ILE A 176 0.62 3.47 -30.61
CA ILE A 176 -0.21 4.68 -30.44
C ILE A 176 -0.55 5.30 -31.80
N ALA A 177 0.42 5.43 -32.70
CA ALA A 177 0.21 5.98 -34.04
C ALA A 177 -0.73 5.11 -34.90
N THR A 178 -0.82 3.81 -34.60
CA THR A 178 -1.76 2.89 -35.25
C THR A 178 -3.17 3.03 -34.66
N CYS A 179 -3.28 3.11 -33.33
CA CYS A 179 -4.56 3.37 -32.64
C CYS A 179 -5.19 4.71 -33.09
N GLN A 180 -4.38 5.74 -33.35
CA GLN A 180 -4.85 7.05 -33.85
C GLN A 180 -5.52 6.98 -35.23
N ARG A 181 -5.25 5.93 -36.02
CA ARG A 181 -5.82 5.76 -37.36
C ARG A 181 -7.16 5.01 -37.34
N ILE A 182 -7.59 4.51 -36.18
CA ILE A 182 -8.86 3.80 -36.03
C ILE A 182 -10.02 4.81 -36.14
N PRO A 183 -10.91 4.67 -37.14
CA PRO A 183 -12.03 5.59 -37.32
C PRO A 183 -13.01 5.55 -36.13
N MET A 184 -13.71 6.66 -35.89
CA MET A 184 -14.75 6.73 -34.87
C MET A 184 -15.83 5.67 -35.13
N GLY A 185 -16.05 4.78 -34.16
CA GLY A 185 -17.04 3.70 -34.24
C GLY A 185 -16.55 2.42 -34.94
N ALA A 186 -15.30 2.36 -35.39
CA ALA A 186 -14.72 1.13 -35.92
C ALA A 186 -14.44 0.12 -34.79
N PRO A 187 -14.53 -1.20 -35.07
CA PRO A 187 -14.14 -2.23 -34.11
C PRO A 187 -12.64 -2.09 -33.79
N ILE A 188 -12.30 -2.14 -32.50
CA ILE A 188 -10.93 -2.12 -32.01
C ILE A 188 -10.48 -3.57 -31.88
N ASP A 189 -9.40 -3.93 -32.56
CA ASP A 189 -8.70 -5.18 -32.33
C ASP A 189 -8.00 -5.09 -30.95
N HIS A 190 -8.35 -5.99 -30.04
CA HIS A 190 -7.73 -6.04 -28.71
C HIS A 190 -6.26 -6.46 -28.78
N ASP A 191 -5.83 -7.09 -29.89
CA ASP A 191 -4.44 -7.46 -30.12
C ASP A 191 -3.57 -6.29 -30.61
N LEU A 192 -4.15 -5.12 -30.84
CA LEU A 192 -3.42 -3.92 -31.28
C LEU A 192 -2.59 -3.29 -30.14
N MET A 193 -2.85 -3.70 -28.90
CA MET A 193 -2.22 -3.21 -27.66
C MET A 193 -1.48 -4.32 -26.88
N THR A 194 -1.48 -5.57 -27.39
CA THR A 194 -0.64 -6.69 -26.92
C THR A 194 0.67 -6.78 -27.69
#